data_AF-A0A971HUD8-F1
#
_entry.id   AF-A0A971HUD8-F1
#
_cell.length_a   1.000
_cell.length_b   1.000
_cell.length_c   1.000
_cell.angle_alpha   90.00
_cell.angle_beta   90.00
_cell.angle_gamma   90.00
#
_symmetry.space_group_name_H-M   'P 1'
#
loop_
_entity.id
_entity.type
_entity.pdbx_description
1 polymer ?
#
loop_
_entity_poly.entity_id
_entity_poly.type
_entity_poly.pdbx_seq_one_letter_code
_entity_poly.pdbx_strand_id
1 'polypeptide(L)'
;MQKGICLASRRCGRVPVLAVLLIAMAFAIGALFFLGSGAAGNQAVYIEDGYNAYVDKDFDNSYKNFLKARNGFSPWLSFYNLFSENILSKEEVDEMIFSLCVSAAYEDFFNLEQSKWVSVAEKEMQRFSTLKDSEKTKEYTQIYNTLVGVAELCELYDKEEYEEAFKKLLPLEKEALASDQDFFVFEIRFMIASARAMKEPLILKRARELLFMMTNQVGEDNEKTMALWSLMRSGSK
;
A
#
# COMPACT_ATOMS: atom_id res chain seq x y z
N MET A 1 -79.84 41.34 13.60
CA MET A 1 -78.73 41.79 12.73
C MET A 1 -77.41 41.51 13.46
N GLN A 2 -76.44 40.94 12.72
CA GLN A 2 -75.01 40.73 13.03
C GLN A 2 -74.68 39.85 14.26
N LYS A 3 -74.57 38.52 14.08
CA LYS A 3 -73.38 37.74 13.65
C LYS A 3 -72.20 37.82 14.64
N GLY A 4 -72.19 36.85 15.56
CA GLY A 4 -70.98 36.45 16.27
C GLY A 4 -69.94 35.92 15.27
N ILE A 5 -68.76 36.53 15.28
CA ILE A 5 -67.60 35.99 14.58
C ILE A 5 -66.95 35.01 15.54
N CYS A 6 -67.26 33.73 15.32
CA CYS A 6 -66.49 32.63 15.87
C CYS A 6 -65.10 32.68 15.21
N LEU A 7 -64.07 33.02 15.98
CA LEU A 7 -62.68 32.85 15.59
C LEU A 7 -62.41 31.34 15.49
N ALA A 8 -62.70 30.75 14.34
CA ALA A 8 -62.26 29.41 13.99
C ALA A 8 -60.73 29.43 13.85
N SER A 9 -60.03 29.04 14.92
CA SER A 9 -58.59 28.78 14.92
C SER A 9 -58.28 27.55 14.06
N ARG A 10 -58.28 27.69 12.72
CA ARG A 10 -57.69 26.71 11.81
C ARG A 10 -56.18 26.89 11.75
N ARG A 11 -55.48 26.48 12.80
CA ARG A 11 -54.01 26.25 12.80
C ARG A 11 -53.64 25.02 13.66
N CYS A 12 -54.33 23.91 13.49
CA CYS A 12 -53.90 22.60 14.00
C CYS A 12 -53.82 21.64 12.84
N GLY A 13 -52.60 21.30 12.39
CA GLY A 13 -52.42 20.25 11.37
C GLY A 13 -51.09 20.27 10.61
N ARG A 14 -50.42 21.42 10.48
CA ARG A 14 -49.14 21.52 9.73
C ARG A 14 -47.86 21.47 10.58
N VAL A 15 -47.93 21.88 11.85
CA VAL A 15 -46.80 21.83 12.80
C VAL A 15 -46.47 20.41 13.32
N PRO A 16 -47.44 19.51 13.62
CA PRO A 16 -47.10 18.18 14.17
C PRO A 16 -46.42 17.27 13.14
N VAL A 17 -46.78 17.37 11.85
CA VAL A 17 -46.16 16.57 10.78
C VAL A 17 -44.69 16.95 10.59
N LEU A 18 -44.39 18.26 10.65
CA LEU A 18 -43.03 18.78 10.50
C LEU A 18 -42.15 18.42 11.71
N ALA A 19 -42.70 18.48 12.92
CA ALA A 19 -42.00 18.04 14.13
C ALA A 19 -41.73 16.52 14.14
N VAL A 20 -42.71 15.71 13.72
CA VAL A 20 -42.54 14.25 13.60
C VAL A 20 -41.51 13.89 12.53
N LEU A 21 -41.50 14.60 11.39
CA LEU A 21 -40.47 14.44 10.35
C LEU A 21 -39.08 14.82 10.85
N LEU A 22 -38.94 15.91 11.60
CA LEU A 22 -37.65 16.33 12.18
C LEU A 22 -37.13 15.32 13.22
N ILE A 23 -38.03 14.78 14.06
CA ILE A 23 -37.67 13.75 15.03
C ILE A 23 -37.27 12.45 14.31
N ALA A 24 -38.03 12.03 13.30
CA ALA A 24 -37.69 10.85 12.51
C ALA A 24 -36.35 11.02 11.78
N MET A 25 -36.05 12.22 11.25
CA MET A 25 -34.74 12.52 10.68
C MET A 25 -33.64 12.52 11.73
N ALA A 26 -33.86 13.06 12.93
CA ALA A 26 -32.88 13.02 14.01
C ALA A 26 -32.55 11.59 14.47
N PHE A 27 -33.57 10.72 14.56
CA PHE A 27 -33.37 9.29 14.83
C PHE A 27 -32.62 8.58 13.70
N ALA A 28 -32.97 8.87 12.44
CA ALA A 28 -32.26 8.31 11.30
C ALA A 28 -30.79 8.75 11.26
N ILE A 29 -30.51 10.04 11.47
CA ILE A 29 -29.15 10.58 11.56
C ILE A 29 -28.38 9.98 12.73
N GLY A 30 -29.00 9.84 13.90
CA GLY A 30 -28.38 9.20 15.06
C GLY A 30 -28.04 7.72 14.83
N ALA A 31 -28.93 6.97 14.19
CA ALA A 31 -28.69 5.57 13.82
C ALA A 31 -27.56 5.44 12.78
N LEU A 32 -27.53 6.32 11.77
CA LEU A 32 -26.46 6.38 10.78
C LEU A 32 -25.10 6.69 11.42
N PHE A 33 -25.07 7.63 12.37
CA PHE A 33 -23.85 7.99 13.10
C PHE A 33 -23.35 6.83 13.97
N PHE A 34 -24.23 6.14 14.70
CA PHE A 34 -23.87 5.00 15.55
C PHE A 34 -23.40 3.78 14.73
N LEU A 35 -24.05 3.49 13.60
CA LEU A 35 -23.61 2.44 12.69
C LEU A 35 -22.27 2.79 12.03
N GLY A 36 -22.09 4.07 11.68
CA GLY A 36 -20.84 4.58 11.13
C GLY A 36 -19.67 4.53 12.11
N SER A 37 -19.87 4.88 13.38
CA SER A 37 -18.82 4.79 14.42
C SER A 37 -18.42 3.34 14.71
N GLY A 38 -19.36 2.40 14.69
CA GLY A 38 -19.07 0.98 14.80
C GLY A 38 -18.27 0.44 13.60
N ALA A 39 -18.65 0.86 12.38
CA ALA A 39 -17.90 0.51 11.17
C ALA A 39 -16.47 1.09 11.19
N ALA A 40 -16.31 2.33 11.65
CA ALA A 40 -15.01 2.97 11.81
C ALA A 40 -14.11 2.23 12.81
N GLY A 41 -14.66 1.83 13.96
CA GLY A 41 -13.94 1.04 14.96
C GLY A 41 -13.45 -0.30 14.40
N ASN A 42 -14.30 -1.02 13.65
CA ASN A 42 -13.91 -2.27 13.01
C ASN A 42 -12.82 -2.06 11.95
N GLN A 43 -12.91 -0.99 11.16
CA GLN A 43 -11.89 -0.67 10.16
C GLN A 43 -10.55 -0.39 10.82
N ALA A 44 -10.52 0.41 11.89
CA ALA A 44 -9.30 0.71 12.63
C ALA A 44 -8.62 -0.57 13.16
N VAL A 45 -9.40 -1.50 13.73
CA VAL A 45 -8.88 -2.80 14.20
C VAL A 45 -8.25 -3.59 13.06
N TYR A 46 -8.91 -3.69 11.90
CA TYR A 46 -8.33 -4.42 10.76
C TYR A 46 -7.06 -3.75 10.19
N ILE A 47 -6.97 -2.43 10.25
CA ILE A 47 -5.75 -1.71 9.85
C ILE A 47 -4.61 -1.97 10.85
N GLU A 48 -4.90 -1.90 12.14
CA GLU A 48 -3.92 -2.19 13.20
C GLU A 48 -3.43 -3.64 13.14
N ASP A 49 -4.36 -4.61 13.06
CA ASP A 49 -4.02 -6.03 12.92
C ASP A 49 -3.23 -6.31 11.63
N GLY A 50 -3.55 -5.60 10.54
CA GLY A 50 -2.82 -5.70 9.28
C GLY A 50 -1.40 -5.14 9.37
N TYR A 51 -1.22 -4.03 10.08
CA TYR A 51 0.10 -3.43 10.33
C TYR A 51 0.96 -4.30 11.26
N ASN A 52 0.38 -4.83 12.34
CA ASN A 52 1.10 -5.74 13.24
C ASN A 52 1.59 -6.99 12.50
N ALA A 53 0.72 -7.60 11.68
CA ALA A 53 1.13 -8.74 10.84
C ALA A 53 2.21 -8.37 9.80
N TYR A 54 2.18 -7.13 9.26
CA TYR A 54 3.23 -6.65 8.36
C TYR A 54 4.59 -6.56 9.05
N VAL A 55 4.63 -5.99 10.27
CA VAL A 55 5.84 -5.89 11.09
C VAL A 55 6.42 -7.27 11.41
N ASP A 56 5.53 -8.26 11.66
CA ASP A 56 5.91 -9.66 11.89
C ASP A 56 6.30 -10.42 10.61
N LYS A 57 6.32 -9.75 9.45
CA LYS A 57 6.56 -10.33 8.11
C LYS A 57 5.55 -11.41 7.72
N ASP A 58 4.37 -11.44 8.34
CA ASP A 58 3.23 -12.29 7.96
C ASP A 58 2.35 -11.57 6.92
N PHE A 59 2.90 -11.49 5.70
CA PHE A 59 2.26 -10.75 4.60
C PHE A 59 0.91 -11.32 4.18
N ASP A 60 0.69 -12.63 4.30
CA ASP A 60 -0.60 -13.25 4.02
C ASP A 60 -1.69 -12.78 4.99
N ASN A 61 -1.40 -12.71 6.29
CA ASN A 61 -2.37 -12.21 7.26
C ASN A 61 -2.52 -10.70 7.22
N SER A 62 -1.43 -9.96 6.96
CA SER A 62 -1.49 -8.51 6.70
C SER A 62 -2.44 -8.20 5.54
N TYR A 63 -2.27 -8.88 4.40
CA TYR A 63 -3.12 -8.70 3.22
C TYR A 63 -4.58 -9.04 3.51
N LYS A 64 -4.85 -10.16 4.20
CA LYS A 64 -6.22 -10.53 4.60
C LYS A 64 -6.88 -9.46 5.47
N ASN A 65 -6.17 -8.86 6.40
CA ASN A 65 -6.72 -7.85 7.29
C ASN A 65 -6.96 -6.53 6.56
N PHE A 66 -6.05 -6.08 5.70
CA PHE A 66 -6.32 -4.90 4.86
C PHE A 66 -7.47 -5.13 3.86
N LEU A 67 -7.63 -6.35 3.33
CA LEU A 67 -8.82 -6.70 2.55
C LEU A 67 -10.12 -6.59 3.35
N LYS A 68 -10.14 -6.99 4.63
CA LYS A 68 -11.31 -6.79 5.50
C LYS A 68 -11.57 -5.30 5.74
N ALA A 69 -10.53 -4.50 5.98
CA ALA A 69 -10.65 -3.06 6.12
C ALA A 69 -11.27 -2.42 4.86
N ARG A 70 -10.79 -2.81 3.68
CA ARG A 70 -11.34 -2.39 2.38
C ARG A 70 -12.79 -2.82 2.17
N ASN A 71 -13.13 -4.05 2.52
CA ASN A 71 -14.50 -4.53 2.35
C ASN A 71 -15.47 -3.93 3.39
N GLY A 72 -14.95 -3.26 4.42
CA GLY A 72 -15.71 -2.56 5.44
C GLY A 72 -16.29 -1.19 5.01
N PHE A 73 -15.88 -0.66 3.85
CA PHE A 73 -16.43 0.61 3.34
C PHE A 73 -17.93 0.48 3.06
N SER A 74 -18.73 1.28 3.78
CA SER A 74 -20.20 1.28 3.70
C SER A 74 -20.74 2.70 3.66
N PRO A 75 -21.99 2.93 3.17
CA PRO A 75 -22.60 4.26 3.14
C PRO A 75 -22.64 4.95 4.51
N TRP A 76 -22.73 4.18 5.60
CA TRP A 76 -22.73 4.68 6.97
C TRP A 76 -21.35 5.17 7.40
N LEU A 77 -20.29 4.46 7.01
CA LEU A 77 -18.91 4.89 7.25
C LEU A 77 -18.62 6.18 6.47
N SER A 78 -19.05 6.26 5.20
CA SER A 78 -18.91 7.49 4.41
C SER A 78 -19.64 8.67 5.03
N PHE A 79 -20.83 8.44 5.60
CA PHE A 79 -21.56 9.48 6.34
C PHE A 79 -20.82 9.90 7.62
N TYR A 80 -20.25 8.96 8.37
CA TYR A 80 -19.47 9.25 9.58
C TYR A 80 -18.17 10.01 9.27
N ASN A 81 -17.48 9.68 8.17
CA ASN A 81 -16.27 10.37 7.72
C ASN A 81 -16.49 11.86 7.41
N LEU A 82 -17.72 12.30 7.12
CA LEU A 82 -18.03 13.74 6.98
C LEU A 82 -17.82 14.52 8.28
N PHE A 83 -17.77 13.84 9.43
CA PHE A 83 -17.70 14.43 10.76
C PHE A 83 -16.46 13.97 11.55
N SER A 84 -15.60 13.14 10.97
CA SER A 84 -14.43 12.55 11.63
C SER A 84 -13.23 12.55 10.69
N GLU A 85 -12.14 13.20 11.10
CA GLU A 85 -10.93 13.37 10.28
C GLU A 85 -9.94 12.19 10.36
N ASN A 86 -10.15 11.21 11.25
CA ASN A 86 -9.14 10.18 11.57
C ASN A 86 -9.35 8.82 10.88
N ILE A 87 -10.12 8.75 9.79
CA ILE A 87 -10.44 7.48 9.13
C ILE A 87 -9.85 7.47 7.74
N LEU A 88 -9.07 6.43 7.43
CA LEU A 88 -8.49 6.23 6.10
C LEU A 88 -9.61 6.12 5.05
N SER A 89 -9.44 6.89 3.98
CA SER A 89 -10.21 6.79 2.75
C SER A 89 -10.00 5.44 2.08
N LYS A 90 -10.89 5.11 1.14
CA LYS A 90 -10.79 3.85 0.40
C LYS A 90 -9.53 3.80 -0.43
N GLU A 91 -9.19 4.94 -1.03
CA GLU A 91 -7.99 5.16 -1.78
C GLU A 91 -6.76 4.89 -0.91
N GLU A 92 -6.67 5.43 0.31
CA GLU A 92 -5.54 5.17 1.22
C GLU A 92 -5.43 3.68 1.61
N VAL A 93 -6.54 3.00 1.87
CA VAL A 93 -6.51 1.56 2.19
C VAL A 93 -6.09 0.73 0.98
N ASP A 94 -6.56 1.09 -0.22
CA ASP A 94 -6.08 0.46 -1.45
C ASP A 94 -4.56 0.71 -1.61
N GLU A 95 -4.06 1.92 -1.27
CA GLU A 95 -2.64 2.29 -1.43
C GLU A 95 -1.78 1.42 -0.50
N MET A 96 -2.23 1.25 0.73
CA MET A 96 -1.60 0.34 1.69
C MET A 96 -1.56 -1.11 1.20
N ILE A 97 -2.63 -1.60 0.56
CA ILE A 97 -2.68 -2.96 0.02
C ILE A 97 -1.66 -3.13 -1.12
N PHE A 98 -1.56 -2.17 -2.03
CA PHE A 98 -0.60 -2.23 -3.12
C PHE A 98 0.84 -2.15 -2.60
N SER A 99 1.15 -1.19 -1.72
CA SER A 99 2.46 -1.06 -1.08
C SER A 99 2.86 -2.33 -0.32
N LEU A 100 1.93 -2.96 0.41
CA LEU A 100 2.16 -4.25 1.06
C LEU A 100 2.60 -5.32 0.05
N CYS A 101 1.92 -5.44 -1.09
CA CYS A 101 2.26 -6.44 -2.11
C CYS A 101 3.66 -6.19 -2.69
N VAL A 102 4.01 -4.93 -2.93
CA VAL A 102 5.34 -4.52 -3.41
C VAL A 102 6.41 -4.89 -2.38
N SER A 103 6.25 -4.50 -1.11
CA SER A 103 7.22 -4.80 -0.05
C SER A 103 7.36 -6.30 0.17
N ALA A 104 6.26 -7.07 0.16
CA ALA A 104 6.30 -8.52 0.28
C ALA A 104 7.05 -9.17 -0.88
N ALA A 105 6.87 -8.68 -2.11
CA ALA A 105 7.64 -9.14 -3.26
C ALA A 105 9.14 -8.84 -3.11
N TYR A 106 9.50 -7.66 -2.62
CA TYR A 106 10.90 -7.29 -2.41
C TYR A 106 11.59 -8.08 -1.28
N GLU A 107 10.86 -8.61 -0.29
CA GLU A 107 11.42 -9.58 0.66
C GLU A 107 11.83 -10.88 -0.03
N ASP A 108 10.98 -11.41 -0.92
CA ASP A 108 11.30 -12.62 -1.71
C ASP A 108 12.49 -12.33 -2.66
N PHE A 109 12.45 -11.20 -3.38
CA PHE A 109 13.50 -10.80 -4.31
C PHE A 109 14.84 -10.51 -3.65
N PHE A 110 14.85 -10.06 -2.39
CA PHE A 110 16.10 -9.92 -1.64
C PHE A 110 16.82 -11.26 -1.44
N ASN A 111 16.06 -12.36 -1.42
CA ASN A 111 16.59 -13.71 -1.40
C ASN A 111 16.84 -14.28 -2.81
N LEU A 112 16.57 -13.49 -3.87
CA LEU A 112 16.62 -13.86 -5.28
C LEU A 112 15.57 -14.92 -5.66
N GLU A 113 14.44 -14.95 -4.95
CA GLU A 113 13.38 -15.93 -5.19
C GLU A 113 12.24 -15.34 -6.03
N GLN A 114 11.52 -16.20 -6.75
CA GLN A 114 10.29 -15.79 -7.43
C GLN A 114 9.19 -15.45 -6.42
N SER A 115 8.47 -14.36 -6.65
CA SER A 115 7.42 -13.91 -5.73
C SER A 115 6.01 -14.08 -6.29
N LYS A 116 5.12 -14.70 -5.51
CA LYS A 116 3.68 -14.72 -5.81
C LYS A 116 3.06 -13.32 -5.80
N TRP A 117 3.65 -12.40 -5.05
CA TRP A 117 3.10 -11.08 -4.76
C TRP A 117 3.11 -10.15 -5.96
N VAL A 118 3.93 -10.39 -6.98
CA VAL A 118 3.89 -9.67 -8.27
C VAL A 118 2.50 -9.80 -8.90
N SER A 119 1.98 -11.03 -8.99
CA SER A 119 0.66 -11.29 -9.56
C SER A 119 -0.50 -10.75 -8.70
N VAL A 120 -0.27 -10.59 -7.39
CA VAL A 120 -1.25 -9.99 -6.49
C VAL A 120 -1.24 -8.47 -6.66
N ALA A 121 -0.05 -7.85 -6.72
CA ALA A 121 0.14 -6.43 -6.98
C ALA A 121 -0.51 -6.02 -8.32
N GLU A 122 -0.36 -6.85 -9.36
CA GLU A 122 -1.03 -6.63 -10.65
C GLU A 122 -2.56 -6.52 -10.49
N LYS A 123 -3.16 -7.47 -9.78
CA LYS A 123 -4.62 -7.50 -9.57
C LYS A 123 -5.10 -6.29 -8.77
N GLU A 124 -4.31 -5.85 -7.79
CA GLU A 124 -4.65 -4.67 -6.99
C GLU A 124 -4.46 -3.38 -7.80
N MET A 125 -3.40 -3.29 -8.60
CA MET A 125 -3.17 -2.17 -9.52
C MET A 125 -4.27 -2.06 -10.60
N GLN A 126 -4.77 -3.18 -11.12
CA GLN A 126 -5.89 -3.17 -12.06
C GLN A 126 -7.20 -2.67 -11.42
N ARG A 127 -7.37 -2.82 -10.11
CA ARG A 127 -8.52 -2.23 -9.39
C ARG A 127 -8.35 -0.72 -9.27
N PHE A 128 -7.13 -0.27 -9.04
CA PHE A 128 -6.74 1.14 -9.01
C PHE A 128 -6.93 1.89 -10.33
N SER A 129 -6.68 1.25 -11.47
CA SER A 129 -6.72 1.90 -12.79
C SER A 129 -8.11 2.42 -13.22
N THR A 130 -9.14 2.17 -12.40
CA THR A 130 -10.46 2.81 -12.54
C THR A 130 -10.55 4.22 -11.96
N LEU A 131 -9.53 4.66 -11.21
CA LEU A 131 -9.39 6.03 -10.70
C LEU A 131 -8.75 6.90 -11.81
N LYS A 132 -9.41 8.03 -12.11
CA LYS A 132 -9.01 9.00 -13.14
C LYS A 132 -7.50 9.26 -13.14
N ASP A 133 -6.91 9.30 -14.34
CA ASP A 133 -5.52 9.61 -14.70
C ASP A 133 -4.85 10.66 -13.78
N SER A 134 -4.41 10.18 -12.61
CA SER A 134 -3.79 10.98 -11.56
C SER A 134 -2.29 10.72 -11.56
N GLU A 135 -1.51 11.71 -11.13
CA GLU A 135 -0.05 11.59 -11.01
C GLU A 135 0.36 10.37 -10.16
N LYS A 136 -0.42 10.07 -9.10
CA LYS A 136 -0.28 8.87 -8.28
C LYS A 136 -0.45 7.57 -9.06
N THR A 137 -1.41 7.50 -9.98
CA THR A 137 -1.61 6.29 -10.82
C THR A 137 -0.39 6.01 -11.70
N LYS A 138 0.27 7.06 -12.19
CA LYS A 138 1.51 6.93 -12.98
C LYS A 138 2.67 6.43 -12.11
N GLU A 139 2.79 6.97 -10.90
CA GLU A 139 3.79 6.53 -9.92
C GLU A 139 3.62 5.04 -9.58
N TYR A 140 2.41 4.59 -9.23
CA TYR A 140 2.16 3.17 -8.96
C TYR A 140 2.37 2.27 -10.18
N THR A 141 2.07 2.77 -11.39
CA THR A 141 2.38 2.07 -12.63
C THR A 141 3.88 1.88 -12.81
N GLN A 142 4.66 2.91 -12.52
CA GLN A 142 6.12 2.84 -12.60
C GLN A 142 6.71 1.89 -11.55
N ILE A 143 6.21 1.93 -10.32
CA ILE A 143 6.58 0.97 -9.25
C ILE A 143 6.28 -0.46 -9.69
N TYR A 144 5.07 -0.72 -10.22
CA TYR A 144 4.70 -2.06 -10.68
C TYR A 144 5.56 -2.52 -11.85
N ASN A 145 5.83 -1.68 -12.83
CA ASN A 145 6.71 -2.03 -13.96
C ASN A 145 8.12 -2.37 -13.48
N THR A 146 8.64 -1.62 -12.51
CA THR A 146 9.93 -1.89 -11.87
C THR A 146 9.89 -3.26 -11.19
N LEU A 147 8.83 -3.55 -10.43
CA LEU A 147 8.63 -4.83 -9.76
C LEU A 147 8.61 -6.02 -10.74
N VAL A 148 7.95 -5.87 -11.88
CA VAL A 148 7.93 -6.89 -12.95
C VAL A 148 9.32 -7.09 -13.54
N GLY A 149 10.07 -6.01 -13.79
CA GLY A 149 11.45 -6.10 -14.25
C GLY A 149 12.36 -6.82 -13.24
N VAL A 150 12.18 -6.56 -11.94
CA VAL A 150 12.91 -7.26 -10.87
C VAL A 150 12.59 -8.77 -10.87
N ALA A 151 11.32 -9.14 -11.08
CA ALA A 151 10.92 -10.54 -11.19
C ALA A 151 11.63 -11.24 -12.37
N GLU A 152 11.72 -10.56 -13.52
CA GLU A 152 12.45 -11.05 -14.70
C GLU A 152 13.95 -11.21 -14.43
N LEU A 153 14.56 -10.27 -13.69
CA LEU A 153 15.96 -10.39 -13.27
C LEU A 153 16.20 -11.62 -12.38
N CYS A 154 15.29 -11.88 -11.44
CA CYS A 154 15.36 -13.10 -10.62
C CYS A 154 15.18 -14.36 -11.46
N GLU A 155 14.30 -14.34 -12.48
CA GLU A 155 14.10 -15.48 -13.37
C GLU A 155 15.36 -15.78 -14.21
N LEU A 156 16.01 -14.74 -14.74
CA LEU A 156 17.27 -14.88 -15.46
C LEU A 156 18.41 -15.36 -14.55
N TYR A 157 18.44 -14.89 -13.30
CA TYR A 157 19.41 -15.34 -12.31
C TYR A 157 19.26 -16.83 -12.00
N ASP A 158 18.03 -17.31 -11.78
CA ASP A 158 17.72 -18.73 -11.55
C ASP A 158 18.11 -19.61 -12.75
N LYS A 159 18.05 -19.06 -13.96
CA LYS A 159 18.50 -19.74 -15.20
C LYS A 159 20.01 -19.66 -15.42
N GLU A 160 20.76 -19.09 -14.48
CA GLU A 160 22.20 -18.83 -14.58
C GLU A 160 22.60 -17.89 -15.74
N GLU A 161 21.65 -17.10 -16.27
CA GLU A 161 21.85 -16.14 -17.36
C GLU A 161 22.37 -14.79 -16.83
N TYR A 162 23.42 -14.82 -16.00
CA TYR A 162 23.87 -13.69 -15.19
C TYR A 162 24.27 -12.45 -16.01
N GLU A 163 24.90 -12.63 -17.17
CA GLU A 163 25.31 -11.51 -18.02
C GLU A 163 24.10 -10.79 -18.63
N GLU A 164 23.10 -11.55 -19.06
CA GLU A 164 21.86 -10.99 -19.63
C GLU A 164 21.05 -10.29 -18.53
N ALA A 165 20.96 -10.90 -17.35
CA ALA A 165 20.31 -10.28 -16.20
C ALA A 165 21.01 -8.96 -15.83
N PHE A 166 22.34 -8.93 -15.82
CA PHE A 166 23.09 -7.69 -15.55
C PHE A 166 22.89 -6.62 -16.63
N LYS A 167 22.78 -7.00 -17.91
CA LYS A 167 22.45 -6.06 -19.01
C LYS A 167 21.08 -5.44 -18.84
N LYS A 168 20.10 -6.19 -18.30
CA LYS A 168 18.75 -5.70 -18.03
C LYS A 168 18.63 -4.85 -16.77
N LEU A 169 19.56 -4.96 -15.82
CA LEU A 169 19.57 -4.16 -14.59
C LEU A 169 19.67 -2.65 -14.86
N LEU A 170 20.58 -2.22 -15.74
CA LEU A 170 20.82 -0.79 -16.00
C LEU A 170 19.63 -0.07 -16.69
N PRO A 171 18.98 -0.65 -17.71
CA PRO A 171 17.71 -0.12 -18.21
C PRO A 171 16.64 -0.02 -17.13
N LEU A 172 16.52 -1.05 -16.28
CA LEU A 172 15.54 -1.08 -15.20
C LEU A 172 15.80 0.01 -14.16
N GLU A 173 17.06 0.26 -13.79
CA GLU A 173 17.46 1.34 -12.87
C GLU A 173 17.03 2.72 -13.39
N LYS A 174 17.09 2.96 -14.71
CA LYS A 174 16.67 4.23 -15.31
C LYS A 174 15.16 4.44 -15.31
N GLU A 175 14.42 3.34 -15.29
CA GLU A 175 12.96 3.34 -15.26
C GLU A 175 12.42 3.33 -13.82
N ALA A 176 13.21 2.89 -12.85
CA ALA A 176 12.85 2.92 -11.44
C ALA A 176 12.68 4.36 -10.92
N LEU A 177 11.80 4.53 -9.92
CA LEU A 177 11.69 5.81 -9.23
C LEU A 177 12.96 6.06 -8.42
N ALA A 178 13.46 7.30 -8.43
CA ALA A 178 14.64 7.68 -7.64
C ALA A 178 14.42 7.50 -6.12
N SER A 179 13.16 7.45 -5.67
CA SER A 179 12.75 7.21 -4.29
C SER A 179 12.47 5.74 -3.97
N ASP A 180 12.59 4.82 -4.92
CA ASP A 180 12.36 3.39 -4.69
C ASP A 180 13.55 2.74 -3.96
N GLN A 181 13.50 2.81 -2.63
CA GLN A 181 14.55 2.27 -1.77
C GLN A 181 14.62 0.74 -1.83
N ASP A 182 13.49 0.06 -1.97
CA ASP A 182 13.45 -1.39 -2.05
C ASP A 182 14.13 -1.88 -3.34
N PHE A 183 13.90 -1.20 -4.48
CA PHE A 183 14.64 -1.45 -5.72
C PHE A 183 16.14 -1.24 -5.52
N PHE A 184 16.56 -0.14 -4.89
CA PHE A 184 17.98 0.15 -4.69
C PHE A 184 18.67 -0.90 -3.81
N VAL A 185 17.99 -1.38 -2.77
CA VAL A 185 18.48 -2.48 -1.92
C VAL A 185 18.59 -3.78 -2.73
N PHE A 186 17.57 -4.08 -3.54
CA PHE A 186 17.60 -5.23 -4.45
C PHE A 186 18.74 -5.12 -5.45
N GLU A 187 18.98 -3.96 -6.05
CA GLU A 187 20.06 -3.72 -7.02
C GLU A 187 21.40 -4.12 -6.42
N ILE A 188 21.74 -3.61 -5.23
CA ILE A 188 22.98 -3.96 -4.53
C ILE A 188 23.04 -5.46 -4.27
N ARG A 189 21.95 -6.06 -3.75
CA ARG A 189 21.86 -7.50 -3.48
C ARG A 189 22.12 -8.33 -4.73
N PHE A 190 21.53 -7.93 -5.84
CA PHE A 190 21.61 -8.58 -7.14
C PHE A 190 23.01 -8.44 -7.73
N MET A 191 23.60 -7.25 -7.69
CA MET A 191 24.98 -7.01 -8.12
C MET A 191 25.97 -7.89 -7.36
N ILE A 192 25.82 -8.03 -6.05
CA ILE A 192 26.69 -8.90 -5.23
C ILE A 192 26.58 -10.37 -5.69
N ALA A 193 25.35 -10.84 -5.91
CA ALA A 193 25.08 -12.21 -6.32
C ALA A 193 25.66 -12.52 -7.69
N SER A 194 25.35 -11.67 -8.66
CA SER A 194 25.76 -11.83 -10.06
C SER A 194 27.27 -11.65 -10.21
N ALA A 195 27.89 -10.69 -9.50
CA ALA A 195 29.35 -10.53 -9.49
C ALA A 195 30.08 -11.79 -9.00
N ARG A 196 29.52 -12.48 -8.00
CA ARG A 196 30.10 -13.73 -7.48
C ARG A 196 29.96 -14.88 -8.46
N ALA A 197 28.78 -15.03 -9.04
CA ALA A 197 28.51 -16.07 -10.01
C ALA A 197 29.39 -15.92 -11.26
N MET A 198 29.54 -14.68 -11.75
CA MET A 198 30.40 -14.35 -12.91
C MET A 198 31.89 -14.24 -12.56
N LYS A 199 32.26 -14.21 -11.27
CA LYS A 199 33.62 -13.95 -10.78
C LYS A 199 34.19 -12.60 -11.23
N GLU A 200 33.35 -11.56 -11.23
CA GLU A 200 33.67 -10.21 -11.70
C GLU A 200 33.93 -9.24 -10.52
N PRO A 201 35.19 -8.99 -10.15
CA PRO A 201 35.52 -8.20 -8.95
C PRO A 201 35.17 -6.71 -9.07
N LEU A 202 35.11 -6.17 -10.29
CA LEU A 202 34.77 -4.76 -10.52
C LEU A 202 33.30 -4.47 -10.16
N ILE A 203 32.38 -5.39 -10.50
CA ILE A 203 30.97 -5.27 -10.13
C ILE A 203 30.82 -5.35 -8.61
N LEU A 204 31.55 -6.26 -7.96
CA LEU A 204 31.55 -6.37 -6.50
C LEU A 204 32.08 -5.10 -5.82
N LYS A 205 33.13 -4.47 -6.38
CA LYS A 205 33.63 -3.18 -5.90
C LYS A 205 32.55 -2.10 -6.02
N ARG A 206 31.84 -2.04 -7.16
CA ARG A 206 30.76 -1.07 -7.36
C ARG A 206 29.60 -1.27 -6.38
N ALA A 207 29.17 -2.50 -6.16
CA ALA A 207 28.14 -2.82 -5.17
C ALA A 207 28.56 -2.39 -3.75
N ARG A 208 29.85 -2.52 -3.40
CA ARG A 208 30.40 -2.01 -2.14
C ARG A 208 30.28 -0.49 -2.00
N GLU A 209 30.59 0.23 -3.08
CA GLU A 209 30.50 1.70 -3.11
C GLU A 209 29.05 2.16 -2.91
N LEU A 210 28.09 1.53 -3.60
CA LEU A 210 26.67 1.82 -3.44
C LEU A 210 26.18 1.53 -2.01
N LEU A 211 26.54 0.38 -1.44
CA LEU A 211 26.21 0.04 -0.06
C LEU A 211 26.83 1.01 0.96
N PHE A 212 28.05 1.48 0.70
CA PHE A 212 28.70 2.50 1.52
C PHE A 212 27.96 3.84 1.48
N MET A 213 27.51 4.27 0.29
CA MET A 213 26.69 5.48 0.14
C MET A 213 25.37 5.36 0.89
N MET A 214 24.66 4.23 0.73
CA MET A 214 23.40 3.97 1.42
C MET A 214 23.54 4.05 2.95
N THR A 215 24.55 3.37 3.51
CA THR A 215 24.71 3.29 4.97
C THR A 215 25.29 4.56 5.60
N ASN A 216 26.21 5.27 4.94
CA ASN A 216 26.91 6.41 5.57
C ASN A 216 26.42 7.79 5.13
N GLN A 217 25.80 7.91 3.97
CA GLN A 217 25.30 9.21 3.47
C GLN A 217 23.79 9.35 3.69
N VAL A 218 23.03 8.25 3.54
CA VAL A 218 21.57 8.25 3.76
C VAL A 218 21.23 7.88 5.22
N GLY A 219 22.13 7.18 5.92
CA GLY A 219 21.96 6.84 7.34
C GLY A 219 21.07 5.61 7.56
N GLU A 220 20.90 4.76 6.56
CA GLU A 220 20.07 3.56 6.64
C GLU A 220 20.85 2.36 7.17
N ASP A 221 20.88 2.23 8.49
CA ASP A 221 21.39 1.04 9.19
C ASP A 221 20.20 0.16 9.61
N ASN A 222 19.85 -0.82 8.77
CA ASN A 222 18.72 -1.73 8.97
C ASN A 222 19.13 -3.19 8.70
N GLU A 223 18.22 -4.13 8.96
CA GLU A 223 18.48 -5.57 8.81
C GLU A 223 19.02 -5.95 7.42
N LYS A 224 18.45 -5.36 6.35
CA LYS A 224 18.85 -5.63 4.96
C LYS A 224 20.25 -5.06 4.67
N THR A 225 20.58 -3.85 5.11
CA THR A 225 21.91 -3.27 4.89
C THR A 225 23.00 -4.02 5.67
N MET A 226 22.70 -4.47 6.90
CA MET A 226 23.58 -5.37 7.65
C MET A 226 23.77 -6.72 6.95
N ALA A 227 22.70 -7.30 6.41
CA ALA A 227 22.76 -8.54 5.64
C ALA A 227 23.64 -8.38 4.38
N LEU A 228 23.51 -7.27 3.65
CA LEU A 228 24.37 -6.95 2.51
C LEU A 228 25.85 -6.81 2.92
N TRP A 229 26.14 -6.14 4.03
CA TRP A 229 27.52 -6.06 4.56
C TRP A 229 28.08 -7.43 4.93
N SER A 230 27.26 -8.30 5.53
CA SER A 230 27.63 -9.68 5.85
C SER A 230 27.94 -10.47 4.59
N LEU A 231 27.06 -10.39 3.58
CA LEU A 231 27.29 -10.98 2.27
C LEU A 231 28.61 -10.49 1.71
N MET A 232 28.89 -9.18 1.70
CA MET A 232 30.16 -8.63 1.19
C MET A 232 31.44 -9.16 1.85
N ARG A 233 31.36 -9.60 3.12
CA ARG A 233 32.50 -10.16 3.87
C ARG A 233 32.69 -11.65 3.64
N SER A 234 31.61 -12.41 3.39
CA SER A 234 31.64 -13.87 3.32
C SER A 234 32.34 -14.46 2.08
N GLY A 235 32.70 -13.64 1.09
CA GLY A 235 33.41 -14.05 -0.13
C GLY A 235 34.89 -13.62 -0.21
N SER A 236 35.50 -13.16 0.89
CA SER A 236 36.90 -12.71 0.93
C SER A 236 37.91 -13.83 1.24
N LYS A 237 37.65 -15.07 0.79
CA LYS A 237 38.58 -16.20 0.93
C LYS A 237 39.03 -16.71 -0.41
#